data_AF-A0A1V5Z9B4-F1
#
_entry.id   AF-A0A1V5Z9B4-F1
#
_cell.length_a   1.000
_cell.length_b   1.000
_cell.length_c   1.000
_cell.angle_alpha   90.00
_cell.angle_beta   90.00
_cell.angle_gamma   90.00
#
_symmetry.space_group_name_H-M   'P 1'
#
loop_
_entity.id
_entity.type
_entity.pdbx_description
1 polymer ?
#
loop_
_entity_poly.entity_id
_entity_poly.type
_entity_poly.pdbx_seq_one_letter_code
_entity_poly.pdbx_strand_id
1 'polypeptide(L)'
;MEHLTRRHFLHGDLVGLGILAISKLQQNRPDWALDLVRRCGLRYECPDAGIGEIRAALSTLKSFKEQAGLFYSIVDTAPITQEWVEEVIEEVERARH
;
A
#
# COMPACT_ATOMS: atom_id res chain seq x y z
N MET A 1 -7.91 5.79 1.44
CA MET A 1 -7.63 6.24 2.81
C MET A 1 -8.15 7.66 3.05
N GLU A 2 -7.64 8.71 2.39
CA GLU A 2 -8.16 10.09 2.57
C GLU A 2 -9.68 10.22 2.32
N HIS A 3 -10.23 9.51 1.32
CA HIS A 3 -11.66 9.51 1.03
C HIS A 3 -12.52 8.81 2.10
N LEU A 4 -11.93 7.92 2.90
CA LEU A 4 -12.62 7.12 3.91
C LEU A 4 -12.56 7.74 5.31
N THR A 5 -11.49 8.48 5.64
CA THR A 5 -11.23 8.89 7.04
C THR A 5 -11.13 10.39 7.30
N ARG A 6 -11.18 11.27 6.28
CA ARG A 6 -11.13 12.75 6.43
C ARG A 6 -9.99 13.26 7.35
N ARG A 7 -8.93 12.48 7.55
CA ARG A 7 -7.75 12.84 8.35
C ARG A 7 -6.59 13.17 7.41
N HIS A 8 -5.82 14.20 7.75
CA HIS A 8 -4.54 14.50 7.11
C HIS A 8 -3.55 13.40 7.47
N PHE A 9 -3.51 12.32 6.68
CA PHE A 9 -2.34 11.44 6.69
C PHE A 9 -1.17 12.25 6.12
N LEU A 10 0.04 12.03 6.64
CA LEU A 10 1.24 12.48 5.95
C LEU A 10 1.23 11.83 4.56
N HIS A 11 0.93 12.63 3.53
CA HIS A 11 0.74 12.18 2.16
C HIS A 11 1.91 11.29 1.67
N GLY A 12 3.12 11.54 2.17
CA GLY A 12 4.32 10.74 1.89
C GLY A 12 4.26 9.28 2.40
N ASP A 13 3.60 9.01 3.52
CA ASP A 13 3.58 7.69 4.14
C ASP A 13 2.67 6.72 3.35
N LEU A 14 1.52 7.23 2.91
CA LEU A 14 0.60 6.49 2.03
C LEU A 14 1.20 6.24 0.65
N VAL A 15 1.99 7.19 0.13
CA VAL A 15 2.72 7.01 -1.14
C VAL A 15 3.78 5.91 -1.00
N GLY A 16 4.54 5.90 0.10
CA GLY A 16 5.52 4.84 0.39
C GLY A 16 4.86 3.45 0.50
N LEU A 17 3.74 3.35 1.22
CA LEU A 17 2.95 2.13 1.32
C LEU A 17 2.43 1.67 -0.05
N GLY A 18 1.92 2.60 -0.88
CA GLY A 18 1.45 2.29 -2.23
C GLY A 18 2.55 1.73 -3.12
N ILE A 19 3.75 2.32 -3.10
CA ILE A 19 4.91 1.82 -3.87
C ILE A 19 5.28 0.41 -3.45
N LEU A 20 5.37 0.15 -2.14
CA LEU A 20 5.66 -1.18 -1.61
C LEU A 20 4.61 -2.21 -2.06
N ALA A 21 3.33 -1.90 -1.86
CA ALA A 21 2.22 -2.77 -2.19
C ALA A 21 2.22 -3.12 -3.69
N ILE A 22 2.27 -2.11 -4.56
CA ILE A 22 2.27 -2.30 -6.01
C ILE A 22 3.51 -3.07 -6.49
N SER A 23 4.68 -2.84 -5.90
CA SER A 23 5.91 -3.58 -6.24
C SER A 23 5.82 -5.06 -5.88
N LYS A 24 5.23 -5.38 -4.72
CA LYS A 24 4.91 -6.76 -4.32
C LYS A 24 3.87 -7.39 -5.25
N LEU A 25 2.83 -6.63 -5.62
CA LEU A 25 1.77 -7.13 -6.51
C LEU A 25 2.29 -7.43 -7.92
N GLN A 26 3.25 -6.63 -8.40
CA GLN A 26 3.92 -6.86 -9.68
C GLN A 26 4.93 -8.01 -9.64
N GLN A 27 5.31 -8.50 -8.45
CA GLN A 27 6.47 -9.41 -8.25
C GLN A 27 7.74 -8.90 -8.95
N ASN A 28 7.87 -7.59 -9.10
CA ASN A 28 8.93 -6.95 -9.86
C ASN A 28 9.91 -6.26 -8.90
N ARG A 29 10.90 -7.04 -8.44
CA ARG A 29 11.96 -6.58 -7.51
C ARG A 29 11.43 -5.83 -6.27
N PRO A 30 10.56 -6.46 -5.47
CA PRO A 30 9.98 -5.82 -4.28
C PRO A 30 11.04 -5.33 -3.29
N ASP A 31 12.15 -6.07 -3.12
CA ASP A 31 13.24 -5.69 -2.22
C ASP A 31 13.95 -4.41 -2.69
N TRP A 32 14.12 -4.24 -4.01
CA TRP A 32 14.71 -3.03 -4.57
C TRP A 32 13.79 -1.82 -4.40
N ALA A 33 12.48 -2.01 -4.57
CA ALA A 33 11.50 -0.95 -4.33
C ALA A 33 11.49 -0.54 -2.86
N LEU A 34 11.60 -1.49 -1.94
CA LEU A 34 11.70 -1.22 -0.51
C LEU A 34 13.00 -0.46 -0.16
N ASP A 35 14.13 -0.85 -0.75
CA ASP A 35 15.40 -0.13 -0.64
C ASP A 35 15.27 1.31 -1.16
N LEU A 36 14.62 1.51 -2.30
CA LEU A 36 14.38 2.83 -2.87
C LEU A 36 13.50 3.70 -1.96
N VAL A 37 12.40 3.16 -1.42
CA VAL A 37 11.52 3.85 -0.48
C VAL A 37 12.31 4.32 0.74
N ARG A 38 13.14 3.43 1.32
CA ARG A 38 14.01 3.75 2.47
C ARG A 38 15.04 4.83 2.12
N ARG A 39 15.70 4.72 0.96
CA ARG A 39 16.72 5.69 0.49
C ARG A 39 16.17 7.07 0.18
N CYS A 40 14.92 7.14 -0.27
CA CYS A 40 14.21 8.39 -0.49
C CYS A 40 13.70 9.03 0.83
N GLY A 41 13.92 8.38 1.98
CA GLY A 41 13.41 8.83 3.27
C GLY A 41 11.89 8.75 3.37
N LEU A 42 11.24 7.98 2.50
CA LEU A 42 9.81 7.74 2.54
C LEU A 42 9.53 6.70 3.62
N ARG A 43 8.57 7.00 4.48
CA ARG A 43 8.02 6.03 5.42
C ARG A 43 6.90 5.26 4.75
N TYR A 44 6.68 4.03 5.17
CA TYR A 44 5.56 3.20 4.73
C TYR A 44 4.86 2.52 5.93
N GLU A 45 5.34 2.81 7.13
CA GLU A 45 4.81 2.28 8.39
C GLU A 45 3.42 2.85 8.73
N CYS A 46 3.05 4.01 8.14
CA CYS A 46 1.75 4.67 8.28
C CYS A 46 1.22 4.66 9.73
N PRO A 47 1.94 5.25 10.70
CA PRO A 47 1.68 5.05 12.12
C PRO A 47 0.30 5.59 12.56
N ASP A 48 -0.20 6.59 11.83
CA ASP A 48 -1.53 7.18 12.05
C ASP A 48 -2.69 6.30 11.54
N ALA A 49 -2.40 5.24 10.78
CA ALA A 49 -3.38 4.29 10.29
C ALA A 49 -3.33 2.98 11.10
N GLY A 50 -4.49 2.50 11.54
CA GLY A 50 -4.61 1.18 12.14
C GLY A 50 -4.31 0.07 11.11
N ILE A 51 -3.72 -1.04 11.55
CA ILE A 51 -3.44 -2.20 10.68
C ILE A 51 -4.73 -2.71 10.01
N GLY A 52 -5.87 -2.69 10.71
CA GLY A 52 -7.17 -3.03 10.14
C GLY A 52 -7.62 -2.09 9.01
N GLU A 53 -7.31 -0.80 9.13
CA GLU A 53 -7.63 0.19 8.08
C GLU A 53 -6.74 -0.01 6.85
N ILE A 54 -5.44 -0.31 7.06
CA ILE A 54 -4.50 -0.62 5.99
C ILE A 54 -4.94 -1.89 5.26
N ARG A 55 -5.28 -2.95 6.00
CA ARG A 55 -5.79 -4.21 5.43
C ARG A 55 -7.05 -3.95 4.58
N ALA A 56 -8.03 -3.24 5.13
CA ALA A 56 -9.25 -2.91 4.41
C ALA A 56 -8.97 -2.09 3.14
N ALA A 57 -8.04 -1.13 3.20
CA ALA A 57 -7.66 -0.32 2.04
C ALA A 57 -7.00 -1.16 0.93
N LEU A 58 -6.13 -2.10 1.28
CA LEU A 58 -5.48 -3.01 0.33
C LEU A 58 -6.50 -3.96 -0.31
N SER A 59 -7.39 -4.56 0.49
CA SER A 59 -8.43 -5.48 -0.01
C SER A 59 -9.47 -4.80 -0.90
N THR A 60 -9.75 -3.52 -0.68
CA THR A 60 -10.74 -2.75 -1.46
C THR A 60 -10.12 -1.93 -2.60
N LEU A 61 -8.81 -2.04 -2.82
CA LEU A 61 -8.05 -1.20 -3.75
C LEU A 61 -8.58 -1.28 -5.19
N LYS A 62 -8.94 -2.48 -5.66
CA LYS A 62 -9.50 -2.66 -7.01
C LYS A 62 -10.85 -1.97 -7.16
N SER A 63 -11.77 -2.19 -6.22
CA SER A 63 -13.08 -1.55 -6.23
C SER A 63 -12.99 -0.03 -6.11
N PHE A 64 -12.09 0.49 -5.26
CA PHE A 64 -11.85 1.92 -5.15
C PHE A 64 -11.34 2.51 -6.47
N LYS A 65 -10.39 1.83 -7.12
CA LYS A 65 -9.82 2.25 -8.39
C LYS A 65 -10.88 2.32 -9.50
N GLU A 66 -11.74 1.31 -9.59
CA GLU A 66 -12.85 1.26 -10.55
C GLU A 66 -13.86 2.39 -10.29
N GLN A 67 -14.24 2.61 -9.03
CA GLN A 67 -15.18 3.68 -8.64
C GLN A 67 -14.61 5.08 -8.87
N ALA A 68 -13.31 5.26 -8.64
CA ALA A 68 -12.62 6.53 -8.86
C ALA A 68 -12.25 6.78 -10.34
N GLY A 69 -12.49 5.80 -11.23
CA GLY A 69 -12.17 5.92 -12.65
C GLY A 69 -10.68 6.10 -12.94
N LEU A 70 -9.80 5.56 -12.09
CA LEU A 70 -8.35 5.72 -12.27
C LEU A 70 -7.85 4.88 -13.45
N PHE A 71 -6.70 5.28 -14.01
CA PHE A 71 -6.08 4.63 -15.16
C PHE A 71 -5.79 3.14 -14.93
N TYR A 72 -5.77 2.38 -16.03
CA TYR A 72 -5.38 0.98 -16.03
C TYR A 72 -3.98 0.79 -15.43
N SER A 73 -3.83 -0.19 -14.54
CA SER A 73 -2.60 -0.48 -13.81
C SER A 73 -2.48 -1.96 -13.48
N ILE A 74 -1.42 -2.37 -12.78
CA ILE A 74 -1.24 -3.78 -12.36
C ILE A 74 -2.42 -4.31 -11.51
N VAL A 75 -3.15 -3.42 -10.83
CA VAL A 75 -4.33 -3.77 -10.01
C VAL A 75 -5.45 -4.39 -10.86
N ASP A 76 -5.45 -4.14 -12.18
CA ASP A 76 -6.39 -4.74 -13.13
C ASP A 76 -5.95 -6.12 -13.62
N THR A 77 -4.65 -6.39 -13.66
CA THR A 77 -4.07 -7.63 -14.20
C THR A 77 -3.77 -8.68 -13.14
N ALA A 78 -3.34 -8.24 -11.95
CA ALA A 78 -2.93 -9.12 -10.88
C ALA A 78 -4.07 -9.29 -9.86
N PRO A 79 -4.38 -10.53 -9.43
CA PRO A 79 -5.36 -10.74 -8.39
C PRO A 79 -4.83 -10.18 -7.06
N ILE A 80 -5.63 -9.35 -6.40
CA ILE A 80 -5.40 -8.98 -5.01
C ILE A 80 -5.90 -10.15 -4.16
N THR A 81 -4.99 -11.01 -3.72
CA THR A 81 -5.31 -12.15 -2.86
C THR A 81 -5.13 -11.80 -1.39
N GLN A 82 -5.72 -12.61 -0.50
CA GLN A 82 -5.56 -12.41 0.94
C GLN A 82 -4.10 -12.59 1.37
N GLU A 83 -3.37 -13.53 0.76
CA GLU A 83 -1.96 -13.79 1.03
C GLU A 83 -1.11 -12.55 0.73
N TRP A 84 -1.31 -11.92 -0.43
CA TRP A 84 -0.62 -10.68 -0.77
C TRP A 84 -0.92 -9.54 0.21
N VAL A 85 -2.16 -9.44 0.69
CA VAL A 85 -2.52 -8.42 1.68
C VAL A 85 -1.75 -8.66 2.99
N GLU A 86 -1.75 -9.89 3.51
CA GLU A 86 -1.03 -10.18 4.75
C GLU A 86 0.48 -10.01 4.60
N GLU A 87 1.09 -10.36 3.45
CA GLU A 87 2.50 -10.10 3.17
C GLU A 87 2.88 -8.60 3.21
N VAL A 88 1.95 -7.71 2.84
CA VAL A 88 2.18 -6.27 2.93
C VAL A 88 2.01 -5.81 4.38
N ILE A 89 1.03 -6.35 5.10
CA ILE A 89 0.79 -6.04 6.51
C ILE A 89 1.99 -6.43 7.38
N GLU A 90 2.55 -7.62 7.18
CA GLU A 90 3.73 -8.09 7.92
C GLU A 90 4.93 -7.15 7.77
N GLU A 91 5.15 -6.59 6.57
CA GLU A 91 6.24 -5.62 6.35
C GLU A 91 5.96 -4.27 7.03
N VAL A 92 4.70 -3.82 7.04
CA VAL A 92 4.30 -2.61 7.76
C VAL A 92 4.48 -2.79 9.26
N GLU A 93 4.07 -3.94 9.81
CA GLU A 93 4.25 -4.27 11.22
C GLU A 93 5.73 -4.36 11.59
N ARG A 94 6.56 -5.01 10.76
CA ARG A 94 8.00 -5.07 10.96
C ARG A 94 8.66 -3.69 10.97
N ALA A 95 8.16 -2.75 10.16
CA ALA A 95 8.70 -1.39 10.13
C ALA A 95 8.32 -0.53 11.35
N ARG A 96 7.25 -0.90 12.07
CA ARG A 96 6.79 -0.19 13.27
C ARG A 96 7.53 -0.59 14.56
N HIS A 97 8.26 -1.70 14.53
CA HIS A 97 9.01 -2.27 15.66
C HIS A 97 10.50 -1.92 15.59
#